data_AF-E1U3S0-F1
#
_entry.id   AF-E1U3S0-F1
#
_cell.length_a   1.000
_cell.length_b   1.000
_cell.length_c   1.000
_cell.angle_alpha   90.00
_cell.angle_beta   90.00
_cell.angle_gamma   90.00
#
_symmetry.space_group_name_H-M   'P 1'
#
loop_
_entity.id
_entity.type
_entity.pdbx_description
1 polymer ?
#
loop_
_entity_poly.entity_id
_entity_poly.type
_entity_poly.pdbx_seq_one_letter_code
_entity_poly.pdbx_strand_id
1 'polypeptide(L)'
;MEHSILLNFLSSLQLLFVGFIPAAVAGILLGSAIGINPLLYQLCKRLLQIPYSIPPIAFVPLAFIFFKEVEVAASIVVFFSAIWAVIINTATGMRKSRLQDNNFRVAINYIFDALRTGLWIAWFTVIAIEMLTIGRGLGFLIWNGYRGGNYNKIIEGLIYIGTIGFLLDQLLDITGNLLAKIVSEGQKSDD
;
A
#
# COMPACT_ATOMS: atom_id res chain seq x y z
N MET A 1 11.74 29.73 -0.91
CA MET A 1 11.97 29.10 0.41
C MET A 1 12.37 27.66 0.17
N GLU A 2 13.58 27.26 0.57
CA GLU A 2 13.96 25.86 0.59
C GLU A 2 12.97 25.11 1.51
N HIS A 3 12.09 24.27 0.94
CA HIS A 3 11.35 23.34 1.77
C HIS A 3 12.37 22.40 2.41
N SER A 4 12.42 22.37 3.74
CA SER A 4 13.28 21.45 4.45
C SER A 4 12.95 20.03 4.01
N ILE A 5 13.99 19.21 3.84
CA ILE A 5 13.82 17.84 3.35
C ILE A 5 12.83 17.03 4.21
N LEU A 6 12.80 17.34 5.51
CA LEU A 6 11.85 16.80 6.48
C LEU A 6 10.39 17.12 6.15
N LEU A 7 10.08 18.32 5.66
CA LEU A 7 8.70 18.67 5.28
C LEU A 7 8.25 17.92 4.03
N ASN A 8 9.15 17.75 3.06
CA ASN A 8 8.85 16.94 1.88
C ASN A 8 8.62 15.47 2.26
N PHE A 9 9.49 14.94 3.12
CA PHE A 9 9.34 13.61 3.69
C PHE A 9 7.98 13.41 4.39
N LEU A 10 7.63 14.30 5.32
CA LEU A 10 6.37 14.22 6.05
C LEU A 10 5.17 14.36 5.14
N SER A 11 5.25 15.21 4.10
CA SER A 11 4.19 15.36 3.10
C SER A 11 3.93 14.06 2.35
N SER A 12 4.99 13.35 1.94
CA SER A 12 4.87 12.05 1.25
C SER A 12 4.30 10.97 2.16
N LEU A 13 4.73 10.91 3.42
CA LEU A 13 4.18 9.96 4.38
C LEU A 13 2.71 10.26 4.71
N GLN A 14 2.34 11.53 4.85
CA GLN A 14 0.95 11.92 5.10
C GLN A 14 0.07 11.44 3.95
N LEU A 15 0.45 11.75 2.70
CA LEU A 15 -0.31 11.33 1.52
C LEU A 15 -0.41 9.80 1.44
N LEU A 16 0.70 9.10 1.71
CA LEU A 16 0.75 7.64 1.76
C LEU A 16 -0.26 7.09 2.76
N PHE A 17 -0.18 7.50 4.04
CA PHE A 17 -1.00 6.91 5.09
C PHE A 17 -2.47 7.29 4.99
N VAL A 18 -2.79 8.53 4.56
CA VAL A 18 -4.18 8.96 4.35
C VAL A 18 -4.87 8.12 3.29
N GLY A 19 -4.18 7.75 2.20
CA GLY A 19 -4.74 6.84 1.19
C GLY A 19 -4.65 5.36 1.57
N PHE A 20 -3.53 4.93 2.16
CA PHE A 20 -3.23 3.52 2.39
C PHE A 20 -4.00 2.92 3.58
N ILE A 21 -4.11 3.62 4.72
CA ILE A 21 -4.80 3.08 5.89
C ILE A 21 -6.26 2.70 5.59
N PRO A 22 -7.10 3.57 4.98
CA PRO A 22 -8.46 3.17 4.63
C PRO A 22 -8.49 2.03 3.61
N ALA A 23 -7.54 1.97 2.67
CA ALA A 23 -7.43 0.86 1.72
C ALA A 23 -7.06 -0.46 2.40
N ALA A 24 -6.16 -0.41 3.37
CA ALA A 24 -5.75 -1.55 4.19
C ALA A 24 -6.94 -2.08 5.00
N VAL A 25 -7.65 -1.21 5.72
CA VAL A 25 -8.82 -1.59 6.54
C VAL A 25 -9.93 -2.16 5.65
N ALA A 26 -10.36 -1.43 4.62
CA ALA A 26 -11.41 -1.89 3.72
C ALA A 26 -10.99 -3.18 2.99
N GLY A 27 -9.75 -3.25 2.54
CA GLY A 27 -9.21 -4.39 1.80
C GLY A 27 -9.11 -5.65 2.65
N ILE A 28 -8.69 -5.54 3.91
CA ILE A 28 -8.67 -6.66 4.85
C ILE A 28 -10.09 -7.17 5.13
N LEU A 29 -11.03 -6.26 5.40
CA LEU A 29 -12.42 -6.63 5.67
C LEU A 29 -13.07 -7.35 4.48
N LEU A 30 -12.98 -6.74 3.29
CA LEU A 30 -13.54 -7.31 2.06
C LEU A 30 -12.84 -8.60 1.66
N GLY A 31 -11.50 -8.63 1.71
CA GLY A 31 -10.71 -9.81 1.42
C GLY A 31 -11.07 -10.97 2.34
N SER A 32 -11.29 -10.69 3.63
CA SER A 32 -11.69 -11.71 4.60
C SER A 32 -13.08 -12.26 4.31
N ALA A 33 -14.05 -11.39 4.03
CA ALA A 33 -15.40 -11.79 3.62
C ALA A 33 -15.37 -12.67 2.35
N ILE A 34 -14.53 -12.32 1.37
CA ILE A 34 -14.36 -13.08 0.12
C ILE A 34 -13.70 -14.44 0.38
N GLY A 35 -12.60 -14.49 1.15
CA GLY A 35 -11.83 -15.71 1.38
C GLY A 35 -12.57 -16.78 2.19
N ILE A 36 -13.57 -16.37 2.98
CA ILE A 36 -14.45 -17.25 3.75
C ILE A 36 -15.30 -18.15 2.84
N ASN A 37 -15.81 -17.62 1.72
CA ASN A 37 -16.72 -18.34 0.83
C ASN A 37 -15.99 -18.82 -0.46
N PRO A 38 -15.95 -20.14 -0.75
CA PRO A 38 -15.26 -20.67 -1.93
C PRO A 38 -15.79 -20.13 -3.27
N LEU A 39 -17.10 -19.96 -3.40
CA LEU A 39 -17.73 -19.47 -4.62
C LEU A 39 -17.39 -18.00 -4.85
N LEU A 40 -17.56 -17.17 -3.80
CA LEU A 40 -17.25 -15.75 -3.87
C LEU A 40 -15.77 -15.52 -4.18
N TYR A 41 -14.88 -16.29 -3.56
CA TYR A 41 -13.45 -16.28 -3.85
C TYR A 41 -13.15 -16.57 -5.33
N GLN A 42 -13.75 -17.60 -5.93
CA GLN A 42 -13.51 -17.92 -7.34
C GLN A 42 -13.97 -16.81 -8.29
N LEU A 43 -15.13 -16.22 -8.04
CA LEU A 43 -15.67 -15.12 -8.85
C LEU A 43 -14.82 -13.84 -8.68
N CYS A 44 -14.63 -13.40 -7.44
CA CYS A 44 -13.87 -12.19 -7.14
C CYS A 44 -12.41 -12.29 -7.57
N LYS A 45 -11.78 -13.47 -7.47
CA LYS A 45 -10.41 -13.67 -7.94
C LYS A 45 -10.24 -13.33 -9.43
N ARG A 46 -11.27 -13.57 -10.26
CA ARG A 46 -11.25 -13.20 -11.69
C ARG A 46 -11.60 -11.73 -11.90
N LEU A 47 -12.65 -11.24 -11.23
CA LEU A 47 -13.13 -9.87 -11.41
C LEU A 47 -12.11 -8.82 -10.91
N LEU A 48 -11.48 -9.07 -9.76
CA LEU A 48 -10.53 -8.15 -9.15
C LEU A 48 -9.19 -8.05 -9.90
N GLN A 49 -8.90 -8.97 -10.82
CA GLN A 49 -7.71 -8.85 -11.69
C GLN A 49 -7.83 -7.70 -12.68
N ILE A 50 -9.06 -7.34 -13.07
CA ILE A 50 -9.31 -6.25 -14.02
C ILE A 50 -8.80 -4.91 -13.46
N PRO A 51 -9.31 -4.41 -12.31
CA PRO A 51 -8.82 -3.15 -11.76
C PRO A 51 -7.37 -3.24 -11.29
N TYR A 52 -6.88 -4.42 -10.89
CA TYR A 52 -5.49 -4.63 -10.49
C TYR A 52 -4.49 -4.54 -11.64
N SER A 53 -4.93 -4.81 -12.88
CA SER A 53 -4.09 -4.72 -14.07
C SER A 53 -3.95 -3.30 -14.61
N ILE A 54 -4.77 -2.36 -14.12
CA ILE A 54 -4.70 -0.95 -14.51
C ILE A 54 -3.61 -0.28 -13.68
N PRO A 55 -2.59 0.35 -14.31
CA PRO A 55 -1.57 1.10 -13.57
C PRO A 55 -2.23 2.16 -12.67
N PRO A 56 -1.87 2.24 -11.38
CA PRO A 56 -2.51 3.18 -10.46
C PRO A 56 -2.52 4.64 -10.93
N ILE A 57 -1.46 5.06 -11.63
CA ILE A 57 -1.34 6.42 -12.16
C ILE A 57 -2.43 6.76 -13.18
N ALA A 58 -3.01 5.77 -13.86
CA ALA A 58 -4.09 5.97 -14.82
C ALA A 58 -5.38 6.49 -14.16
N PHE A 59 -5.53 6.36 -12.85
CA PHE A 59 -6.67 6.91 -12.11
C PHE A 59 -6.54 8.40 -11.79
N VAL A 60 -5.37 9.02 -11.97
CA VAL A 60 -5.14 10.43 -11.62
C VAL A 60 -6.07 11.39 -12.35
N PRO A 61 -6.23 11.33 -13.69
CA PRO A 61 -7.14 12.25 -14.39
C PRO A 61 -8.59 12.09 -13.93
N LEU A 62 -9.02 10.85 -13.67
CA LEU A 62 -10.36 10.57 -13.18
C LEU A 62 -10.57 11.21 -11.80
N ALA A 63 -9.61 11.06 -10.89
CA ALA A 63 -9.69 11.67 -9.57
C ALA A 63 -9.76 13.20 -9.64
N PHE A 64 -8.99 13.85 -10.51
CA PHE A 64 -9.06 15.31 -10.67
C PHE A 64 -10.37 15.82 -11.28
N ILE A 65 -11.11 14.99 -12.02
CA ILE A 65 -12.44 15.34 -12.51
C ILE A 65 -13.46 15.34 -11.36
N PHE A 66 -13.38 14.34 -10.48
CA PHE A 66 -14.34 14.16 -9.39
C PHE A 66 -14.04 15.01 -8.16
N PHE A 67 -12.77 15.30 -7.89
CA PHE A 67 -12.32 16.01 -6.70
C PHE A 67 -11.69 17.34 -7.07
N LYS A 68 -12.20 18.42 -6.48
CA LYS A 68 -11.68 19.78 -6.69
C LYS A 68 -10.31 20.00 -6.05
N GLU A 69 -10.05 19.32 -4.94
CA GLU A 69 -8.79 19.41 -4.21
C GLU A 69 -7.79 18.36 -4.67
N VAL A 70 -6.61 18.80 -5.10
CA VAL A 70 -5.54 17.94 -5.64
C VAL A 70 -5.08 16.90 -4.61
N GLU A 71 -4.98 17.30 -3.34
CA GLU A 71 -4.52 16.45 -2.25
C GLU A 71 -5.52 15.32 -1.95
N VAL A 72 -6.82 15.65 -1.95
CA VAL A 72 -7.90 14.67 -1.81
C VAL A 72 -7.89 13.70 -2.99
N ALA A 73 -7.84 14.22 -4.23
CA ALA A 73 -7.76 13.41 -5.43
C ALA A 73 -6.57 12.44 -5.40
N ALA A 74 -5.39 12.92 -5.02
CA ALA A 74 -4.19 12.12 -4.87
C ALA A 74 -4.37 10.98 -3.85
N SER A 75 -4.93 11.29 -2.67
CA SER A 75 -5.18 10.28 -1.65
C SER A 75 -6.15 9.17 -2.10
N ILE A 76 -7.15 9.52 -2.92
CA ILE A 76 -8.09 8.57 -3.51
C ILE A 76 -7.40 7.65 -4.52
N VAL A 77 -6.48 8.17 -5.32
CA VAL A 77 -5.68 7.34 -6.23
C VAL A 77 -4.79 6.38 -5.46
N VAL A 78 -4.15 6.85 -4.38
CA VAL A 78 -3.35 5.99 -3.48
C VAL A 78 -4.23 4.90 -2.87
N PHE A 79 -5.44 5.24 -2.42
CA PHE A 79 -6.41 4.26 -1.92
C PHE A 79 -6.73 3.18 -2.96
N PHE A 80 -7.11 3.56 -4.18
CA PHE A 80 -7.42 2.61 -5.25
C PHE A 80 -6.21 1.79 -5.70
N SER A 81 -4.99 2.34 -5.59
CA SER A 81 -3.77 1.63 -5.92
C SER A 81 -3.53 0.41 -5.01
N ALA A 82 -3.79 0.56 -3.71
CA ALA A 82 -3.47 -0.44 -2.72
C ALA A 82 -4.60 -1.45 -2.49
N ILE A 83 -5.86 -0.99 -2.55
CA ILE A 83 -7.00 -1.78 -2.08
C ILE A 83 -7.11 -3.13 -2.80
N TRP A 84 -6.86 -3.19 -4.10
CA TRP A 84 -7.01 -4.44 -4.87
C TRP A 84 -6.00 -5.50 -4.45
N ALA A 85 -4.73 -5.11 -4.26
CA ALA A 85 -3.69 -6.01 -3.77
C ALA A 85 -4.04 -6.54 -2.37
N VAL A 86 -4.49 -5.65 -1.49
CA VAL A 86 -4.85 -6.01 -0.11
C VAL A 86 -6.02 -7.01 -0.10
N ILE A 87 -7.06 -6.77 -0.91
CA ILE A 87 -8.21 -7.69 -1.02
C ILE A 87 -7.77 -9.06 -1.52
N ILE A 88 -7.03 -9.12 -2.64
CA ILE A 88 -6.68 -10.39 -3.30
C ILE A 88 -5.80 -11.26 -2.40
N ASN A 89 -4.78 -10.67 -1.79
CA ASN A 89 -3.84 -11.39 -0.95
C ASN A 89 -4.48 -11.80 0.39
N THR A 90 -5.30 -10.93 0.99
CA THR A 90 -6.07 -11.28 2.21
C THR A 90 -7.06 -12.40 1.94
N ALA A 91 -7.81 -12.35 0.83
CA ALA A 91 -8.76 -13.39 0.47
C ALA A 91 -8.07 -14.74 0.25
N THR A 92 -6.88 -14.73 -0.37
CA THR A 92 -6.05 -15.92 -0.54
C THR A 92 -5.60 -16.49 0.81
N GLY A 93 -5.16 -15.64 1.73
CA GLY A 93 -4.77 -16.02 3.09
C GLY A 93 -5.90 -16.66 3.88
N MET A 94 -7.05 -16.01 3.90
CA MET A 94 -8.24 -16.49 4.61
C MET A 94 -8.75 -17.80 4.02
N ARG A 95 -8.69 -17.97 2.69
CA ARG A 95 -9.03 -19.24 2.05
C ARG A 95 -8.06 -20.36 2.44
N LYS A 96 -6.75 -20.09 2.45
CA LYS A 96 -5.72 -21.09 2.84
C LYS A 96 -5.82 -21.46 4.32
N SER A 97 -6.05 -20.48 5.19
CA SER A 97 -6.27 -20.69 6.62
C SER A 97 -7.43 -21.66 6.86
N ARG A 98 -8.58 -21.47 6.19
CA ARG A 98 -9.73 -22.38 6.29
C ARG A 98 -9.47 -23.79 5.77
N LEU A 99 -8.65 -23.93 4.73
CA LEU A 99 -8.26 -25.24 4.20
C LEU A 99 -7.27 -25.99 5.10
N GLN A 100 -6.66 -25.30 6.06
CA GLN A 100 -5.76 -25.85 7.07
C GLN A 100 -6.40 -25.75 8.45
N ASP A 101 -7.64 -26.21 8.59
CA ASP A 101 -8.37 -26.28 9.86
C ASP A 101 -8.41 -24.95 10.65
N ASN A 102 -8.64 -23.84 9.93
CA ASN A 102 -8.64 -22.48 10.48
C ASN A 102 -7.31 -22.06 11.13
N ASN A 103 -6.18 -22.46 10.55
CA ASN A 103 -4.86 -22.03 11.00
C ASN A 103 -4.70 -20.50 10.86
N PHE A 104 -4.91 -19.76 11.96
CA PHE A 104 -4.87 -18.29 11.99
C PHE A 104 -3.47 -17.73 11.72
N ARG A 105 -2.41 -18.49 11.99
CA ARG A 105 -1.04 -18.11 11.63
C ARG A 105 -0.90 -17.89 10.12
N VAL A 106 -1.52 -18.74 9.33
CA VAL A 106 -1.53 -18.62 7.86
C VAL A 106 -2.30 -17.37 7.44
N ALA A 107 -3.45 -17.08 8.06
CA ALA A 107 -4.21 -15.87 7.76
C ALA A 107 -3.38 -14.60 8.04
N ILE A 108 -2.73 -14.54 9.21
CA ILE A 108 -1.90 -13.39 9.63
C ILE A 108 -0.77 -13.15 8.63
N ASN A 109 0.03 -14.18 8.31
CA ASN A 109 1.14 -14.02 7.36
C ASN A 109 0.67 -13.45 6.02
N TYR A 110 -0.42 -13.99 5.47
CA TYR A 110 -0.95 -13.50 4.20
C TYR A 110 -1.56 -12.10 4.29
N ILE A 111 -2.15 -11.71 5.42
CA ILE A 111 -2.62 -10.34 5.64
C ILE A 111 -1.44 -9.37 5.65
N PHE A 112 -0.33 -9.73 6.31
CA PHE A 112 0.87 -8.90 6.31
C PHE A 112 1.54 -8.85 4.93
N ASP A 113 1.58 -9.95 4.19
CA ASP A 113 2.01 -9.95 2.78
C ASP A 113 1.10 -9.08 1.91
N ALA A 114 -0.21 -9.07 2.19
CA ALA A 114 -1.19 -8.22 1.53
C ALA A 114 -0.91 -6.73 1.80
N LEU A 115 -0.68 -6.37 3.07
CA LEU A 115 -0.32 -5.02 3.49
C LEU A 115 0.99 -4.56 2.85
N ARG A 116 2.03 -5.40 2.85
CA ARG A 116 3.31 -5.10 2.21
C ARG A 116 3.12 -4.83 0.73
N THR A 117 2.48 -5.75 0.01
CA THR A 117 2.24 -5.60 -1.43
C THR A 117 1.46 -4.31 -1.74
N GLY A 118 0.40 -4.04 -0.97
CA GLY A 118 -0.37 -2.80 -1.12
C GLY A 118 0.44 -1.55 -0.80
N LEU A 119 1.30 -1.59 0.21
CA LEU A 119 2.18 -0.50 0.61
C LEU A 119 3.19 -0.17 -0.49
N TRP A 120 3.82 -1.17 -1.12
CA TRP A 120 4.74 -0.96 -2.24
C TRP A 120 4.05 -0.23 -3.40
N ILE A 121 2.86 -0.70 -3.77
CA ILE A 121 2.08 -0.09 -4.86
C ILE A 121 1.66 1.34 -4.50
N ALA A 122 1.20 1.56 -3.27
CA ALA A 122 0.86 2.89 -2.76
C ALA A 122 2.07 3.82 -2.76
N TRP A 123 3.23 3.34 -2.31
CA TRP A 123 4.46 4.11 -2.25
C TRP A 123 4.90 4.59 -3.63
N PHE A 124 4.96 3.69 -4.62
CA PHE A 124 5.27 4.07 -5.99
C PHE A 124 4.25 5.06 -6.57
N THR A 125 2.97 4.87 -6.22
CA THR A 125 1.89 5.76 -6.66
C THR A 125 2.03 7.16 -6.06
N VAL A 126 2.36 7.29 -4.77
CA VAL A 126 2.63 8.58 -4.10
C VAL A 126 3.74 9.33 -4.82
N ILE A 127 4.89 8.68 -5.04
CA ILE A 127 6.04 9.32 -5.70
C ILE A 127 5.67 9.79 -7.11
N ALA A 128 4.97 8.95 -7.88
CA ALA A 128 4.56 9.31 -9.24
C ALA A 128 3.57 10.50 -9.25
N ILE A 129 2.62 10.55 -8.32
CA ILE A 129 1.66 11.67 -8.21
C ILE A 129 2.38 12.97 -7.83
N GLU A 130 3.30 12.92 -6.86
CA GLU A 130 4.06 14.09 -6.41
C GLU A 130 4.92 14.69 -7.53
N MET A 131 5.49 13.84 -8.39
CA MET A 131 6.21 14.28 -9.58
C MET A 131 5.32 15.05 -10.57
N LEU A 132 4.04 14.68 -10.66
CA LEU A 132 3.11 15.30 -11.60
C LEU A 132 2.47 16.58 -11.08
N THR A 133 2.09 16.64 -9.80
CA THR A 133 0.99 17.55 -9.41
C THR A 133 1.14 18.32 -8.10
N ILE A 134 1.89 17.83 -7.12
CA ILE A 134 1.70 18.28 -5.73
C ILE A 134 2.60 19.44 -5.30
N GLY A 135 3.65 19.78 -6.06
CA GLY A 135 4.53 20.93 -5.72
C GLY A 135 5.31 20.79 -4.40
N ARG A 136 5.14 19.66 -3.69
CA ARG A 136 5.83 19.25 -2.46
C ARG A 136 5.95 17.72 -2.44
N GLY A 137 6.82 17.20 -1.58
CA GLY A 137 7.05 15.76 -1.44
C GLY A 137 8.39 15.29 -2.04
N LEU A 138 8.73 14.03 -1.80
CA LEU A 138 9.98 13.43 -2.30
C LEU A 138 9.98 13.27 -3.83
N GLY A 139 8.83 12.95 -4.43
CA GLY A 139 8.70 12.92 -5.90
C GLY A 139 8.91 14.30 -6.52
N PHE A 140 8.33 15.33 -5.90
CA PHE A 140 8.56 16.72 -6.33
C PHE A 140 10.04 17.12 -6.19
N LEU A 141 10.72 16.72 -5.11
CA LEU A 141 12.13 17.02 -4.90
C LEU A 141 13.02 16.48 -6.04
N ILE A 142 12.79 15.24 -6.47
CA ILE A 142 13.49 14.64 -7.61
C ILE A 142 13.15 15.37 -8.90
N TRP A 143 11.87 15.60 -9.16
CA TRP A 143 11.41 16.25 -10.38
C TRP A 143 11.97 17.67 -10.51
N ASN A 144 11.97 18.43 -9.42
CA ASN A 144 12.52 19.77 -9.38
C ASN A 144 14.06 19.76 -9.51
N GLY A 145 14.73 18.78 -8.91
CA GLY A 145 16.17 18.56 -9.10
C GLY A 145 16.52 18.31 -10.57
N TYR A 146 15.77 17.45 -11.25
CA TYR A 146 15.90 17.20 -12.70
C TYR A 146 15.70 18.48 -13.52
N ARG A 147 14.59 19.21 -13.30
CA ARG A 147 14.29 20.45 -14.02
C ARG A 147 15.33 21.55 -13.79
N GLY A 148 15.96 21.57 -12.61
CA GLY A 148 17.00 22.52 -12.26
C GLY A 148 18.44 22.07 -12.57
N GLY A 149 18.63 20.90 -13.19
CA GLY A 149 19.97 20.35 -13.44
C GLY A 149 20.77 20.01 -12.16
N ASN A 150 20.10 19.87 -11.02
CA ASN A 150 20.72 19.58 -9.73
C ASN A 150 20.71 18.08 -9.45
N TYR A 151 21.78 17.40 -9.89
CA TYR A 151 21.96 15.97 -9.72
C TYR A 151 22.04 15.54 -8.25
N ASN A 152 22.58 16.39 -7.36
CA ASN A 152 22.67 16.08 -5.94
C ASN A 152 21.28 15.88 -5.33
N LYS A 153 20.31 16.75 -5.66
CA LYS A 153 18.92 16.60 -5.18
C LYS A 153 18.24 15.34 -5.73
N ILE A 154 18.55 14.94 -6.96
CA ILE A 154 18.02 13.69 -7.54
C ILE A 154 18.51 12.50 -6.71
N ILE A 155 19.83 12.43 -6.47
CA ILE A 155 20.45 11.34 -5.72
C ILE A 155 19.93 11.30 -4.27
N GLU A 156 19.89 12.45 -3.60
CA GLU A 156 19.32 12.56 -2.26
C GLU A 156 17.89 12.02 -2.22
N GLY A 157 17.02 12.48 -3.12
CA GLY A 157 15.64 12.03 -3.20
C GLY A 157 15.52 10.51 -3.40
N LEU A 158 16.34 9.92 -4.27
CA LEU A 158 16.35 8.47 -4.49
C LEU A 158 16.77 7.68 -3.25
N ILE A 159 17.78 8.15 -2.51
CA ILE A 159 18.21 7.54 -1.25
C ILE A 159 17.07 7.58 -0.24
N TYR A 160 16.43 8.75 -0.02
CA TYR A 160 15.30 8.85 0.89
C TYR A 160 14.16 7.91 0.50
N ILE A 161 13.77 7.91 -0.78
CA ILE A 161 12.67 7.06 -1.26
C ILE A 161 12.95 5.57 -1.01
N GLY A 162 14.17 5.13 -1.32
CA GLY A 162 14.60 3.75 -1.12
C GLY A 162 14.67 3.36 0.35
N THR A 163 15.28 4.19 1.19
CA THR A 163 15.39 3.94 2.63
C THR A 163 14.02 3.89 3.29
N ILE A 164 13.12 4.82 2.98
CA ILE A 164 11.79 4.87 3.60
C ILE A 164 10.95 3.67 3.16
N GLY A 165 10.91 3.38 1.85
CA GLY A 165 10.19 2.23 1.33
C GLY A 165 10.67 0.93 1.99
N PHE A 166 11.99 0.76 2.12
CA PHE A 166 12.59 -0.37 2.81
C PHE A 166 12.18 -0.44 4.30
N LEU A 167 12.30 0.66 5.04
CA LEU A 167 11.97 0.69 6.46
C LEU A 167 10.49 0.36 6.72
N LEU A 168 9.59 0.88 5.89
CA LEU A 168 8.16 0.59 6.01
C LEU A 168 7.85 -0.89 5.70
N ASP A 169 8.49 -1.46 4.68
CA ASP A 169 8.34 -2.90 4.37
C ASP A 169 8.87 -3.78 5.51
N GLN A 170 10.07 -3.49 6.02
CA GLN A 170 10.66 -4.22 7.15
C GLN A 170 9.80 -4.13 8.41
N LEU A 171 9.20 -2.97 8.69
CA LEU A 171 8.31 -2.80 9.84
C LEU A 171 7.11 -3.74 9.74
N LEU A 172 6.49 -3.84 8.57
CA LEU A 172 5.37 -4.76 8.35
C LEU A 172 5.80 -6.23 8.41
N ASP A 173 6.94 -6.58 7.82
CA ASP A 173 7.47 -7.95 7.84
C ASP A 173 7.73 -8.44 9.28
N ILE A 174 8.46 -7.64 10.06
CA ILE A 174 8.79 -7.98 11.45
C ILE A 174 7.51 -8.09 12.29
N THR A 175 6.58 -7.15 12.13
CA THR A 175 5.31 -7.15 12.87
C THR A 175 4.46 -8.39 12.53
N GLY A 176 4.39 -8.75 11.25
CA GLY A 176 3.67 -9.94 10.79
C GLY A 176 4.25 -11.23 11.34
N ASN A 177 5.58 -11.38 11.26
CA ASN A 177 6.29 -12.55 11.78
C ASN A 177 6.13 -12.69 13.31
N LEU A 178 6.18 -11.58 14.04
CA LEU A 178 6.00 -11.58 15.50
C LEU A 178 4.56 -12.00 15.87
N LEU A 179 3.54 -11.40 15.25
CA LEU A 179 2.14 -11.73 15.52
C LEU A 179 1.81 -13.17 15.16
N ALA A 180 2.32 -13.66 14.02
CA ALA A 180 2.14 -15.04 13.61
C ALA A 180 2.78 -16.03 14.60
N LYS A 181 3.93 -15.68 15.18
CA LYS A 181 4.60 -16.49 16.20
C LYS A 181 3.79 -16.55 17.50
N ILE A 182 3.29 -15.41 17.98
CA ILE A 182 2.48 -15.32 19.21
C ILE A 182 1.23 -16.21 19.11
N VAL A 183 0.53 -16.17 17.98
CA VAL A 183 -0.66 -17.01 17.76
C VAL A 183 -0.31 -18.49 17.69
N SER A 184 0.85 -18.84 17.13
CA SER A 184 1.31 -20.23 17.08
C SER A 184 1.69 -20.81 18.45
N GLU A 185 2.17 -19.97 19.36
CA GLU A 185 2.57 -20.40 20.71
C GLU A 185 1.33 -20.61 21.59
N GLY A 186 0.30 -19.77 21.46
CA GLY A 186 -0.97 -19.94 22.18
C GLY A 186 -1.74 -21.21 21.78
N GLN A 187 -1.65 -21.66 20.53
CA GLN A 187 -2.29 -22.91 20.12
C GLN A 187 -1.63 -24.17 20.70
N LYS A 188 -0.35 -24.10 21.12
CA LYS A 188 0.37 -25.25 21.70
C LYS A 188 0.17 -25.40 23.21
N SER A 189 -0.36 -24.38 23.89
CA SER A 189 -0.60 -24.43 25.33
C SER A 189 -1.99 -24.99 25.69
N ASP A 190 -2.89 -25.10 24.73
CA ASP A 190 -4.28 -25.56 24.91
C ASP A 190 -4.48 -27.04 24.52
N ASP A 191 -3.45 -27.70 23.96
CA ASP A 191 -3.38 -29.14 23.65
C ASP A 191 -2.60 -29.91 24.74
#